data_AF-A0A9P0PV09-F1
#
_entry.id   AF-A0A9P0PV09-F1
#
_cell.length_a   1.000
_cell.length_b   1.000
_cell.length_c   1.000
_cell.angle_alpha   90.00
_cell.angle_beta   90.00
_cell.angle_gamma   90.00
#
_symmetry.space_group_name_H-M   'P 1'
#
loop_
_entity.id
_entity.type
_entity.pdbx_description
1 polymer ?
#
loop_
_entity_poly.entity_id
_entity_poly.type
_entity_poly.pdbx_seq_one_letter_code
_entity_poly.pdbx_strand_id
1 'polypeptide(L)'
;MHNLTASWIPPNERSKFVTSYLGSSVGVAITYPICGFVIDRWGWEVVFYSSGFTGTVWFAAWWLLIYDNPHEHPRITHNEREYIVNSLGQSVAKDKAPVPWGAILTDRTVLMNIVAQVGGVWGFFTLMTNGPSYFKFIHGWNIRETGLLSGLPHLLRMGWAYVFSQLGDYLLRSGKMSRPNVRKLATAVCCIGQGFFMLGLAYSGCDRYRAIVFLTLAVAIHGAVSTGPLASIVDISPNYAGVILGIINTIVASVGFLTPMVVGYLTYQNQTVVQWQKVFWIATLFLFVSGILYCTISNSKLKSWNSPEGEQNSAEKEMKDMRKNKEEGTADEKGAMLRSAEKNGATAT
;
A
#
# COMPACT_ATOMS: atom_id res chain seq x y z
N MET A 1 7.57 1.77 15.75
CA MET A 1 6.54 2.71 15.22
C MET A 1 5.12 2.23 15.48
N HIS A 2 4.61 1.16 14.87
CA HIS A 2 3.21 0.72 15.12
C HIS A 2 2.87 0.40 16.58
N ASN A 3 3.80 -0.18 17.34
CA ASN A 3 3.63 -0.42 18.78
C ASN A 3 3.58 0.90 19.58
N LEU A 4 4.51 1.81 19.30
CA LEU A 4 4.53 3.14 19.92
C LEU A 4 3.25 3.93 19.62
N THR A 5 2.75 3.88 18.38
CA THR A 5 1.45 4.45 18.00
C THR A 5 0.28 3.79 18.73
N ALA A 6 0.36 2.50 19.04
CA ALA A 6 -0.68 1.81 19.80
C ALA A 6 -0.73 2.27 21.26
N SER A 7 0.40 2.63 21.87
CA SER A 7 0.51 3.09 23.26
C SER A 7 0.33 4.60 23.43
N TRP A 8 0.54 5.40 22.38
CA TRP A 8 0.53 6.86 22.46
C TRP A 8 -0.69 7.52 21.81
N ILE A 9 -1.32 6.86 20.83
CA ILE A 9 -2.36 7.49 20.01
C ILE A 9 -3.73 6.85 20.28
N PRO A 10 -4.71 7.64 20.76
CA PRO A 10 -6.09 7.18 20.92
C PRO A 10 -6.69 6.60 19.63
N PRO A 11 -7.60 5.61 19.72
CA PRO A 11 -8.18 4.95 18.54
C PRO A 11 -8.81 5.92 17.52
N ASN A 12 -9.52 6.95 18.01
CA ASN A 12 -10.20 7.95 17.17
C ASN A 12 -9.23 8.84 16.36
N GLU A 13 -7.97 8.96 16.79
CA GLU A 13 -6.96 9.80 16.15
C GLU A 13 -5.92 8.99 15.37
N ARG A 14 -5.93 7.67 15.54
CA ARG A 14 -4.93 6.75 14.98
C ARG A 14 -4.84 6.85 13.46
N SER A 15 -5.97 6.99 12.76
CA SER A 15 -5.98 7.14 11.30
C SER A 15 -5.25 8.41 10.85
N LYS A 16 -5.42 9.55 11.56
CA LYS A 16 -4.70 10.79 11.26
C LYS A 16 -3.20 10.62 11.48
N PHE A 17 -2.80 10.02 12.60
CA PHE A 17 -1.38 9.78 12.87
C PHE A 17 -0.73 8.84 11.84
N VAL A 18 -1.42 7.80 11.42
CA VAL A 18 -0.92 6.85 10.41
C VAL A 18 -0.73 7.54 9.05
N THR A 19 -1.53 8.54 8.69
CA THR A 19 -1.27 9.31 7.46
C THR A 19 0.06 10.06 7.49
N SER A 20 0.58 10.43 8.66
CA SER A 20 1.92 11.02 8.78
C SER A 20 3.05 10.08 8.34
N TYR A 21 2.84 8.76 8.31
CA TYR A 21 3.84 7.80 7.80
C TYR A 21 4.13 7.96 6.30
N LEU A 22 3.25 8.67 5.56
CA LEU A 22 3.50 9.07 4.17
C LEU A 22 4.71 10.01 4.03
N GLY A 23 5.20 10.61 5.12
CA GLY A 23 6.43 11.38 5.15
C GLY A 23 7.66 10.64 4.59
N SER A 24 7.66 9.31 4.62
CA SER A 24 8.68 8.48 3.96
C SER A 24 8.83 8.76 2.46
N SER A 25 7.71 8.98 1.75
CA SER A 25 7.72 9.28 0.31
C SER A 25 8.24 10.70 0.03
N VAL A 26 7.91 11.65 0.92
CA VAL A 26 8.42 13.02 0.86
C VAL A 26 9.93 13.05 1.11
N GLY A 27 10.40 12.29 2.11
CA GLY A 27 11.82 12.15 2.40
C GLY A 27 12.59 11.68 1.17
N VAL A 28 12.15 10.60 0.53
CA VAL A 28 12.76 10.08 -0.71
C VAL A 28 12.79 11.14 -1.82
N ALA A 29 11.69 11.87 -2.03
CA ALA A 29 11.61 12.91 -3.06
C ALA A 29 12.57 14.07 -2.82
N ILE A 30 12.90 14.39 -1.57
CA ILE A 30 13.87 15.42 -1.19
C ILE A 30 15.30 14.87 -1.24
N THR A 31 15.51 13.64 -0.78
CA THR A 31 16.84 13.02 -0.68
C THR A 31 17.46 12.79 -2.05
N TYR A 32 16.71 12.29 -3.06
CA TYR A 32 17.28 12.00 -4.38
C TYR A 32 17.92 13.23 -5.07
N PRO A 33 17.25 14.41 -5.16
CA PRO A 33 17.86 15.62 -5.68
C PRO A 33 19.08 16.09 -4.88
N ILE A 34 19.01 16.04 -3.54
CA ILE A 34 20.12 16.43 -2.67
C ILE A 34 21.32 15.52 -2.91
N CYS A 35 21.13 14.19 -2.94
CA CYS A 35 22.18 13.24 -3.25
C CYS A 35 22.77 13.49 -4.64
N GLY A 36 21.94 13.74 -5.66
CA GLY A 36 22.41 14.07 -7.01
C GLY A 36 23.30 15.32 -7.03
N PHE A 37 22.91 16.38 -6.32
CA PHE A 37 23.71 17.60 -6.20
C PHE A 37 25.02 17.38 -5.44
N VAL A 38 24.99 16.58 -4.37
CA VAL A 38 26.19 16.29 -3.57
C VAL A 38 27.19 15.46 -4.36
N ILE A 39 26.73 14.45 -5.11
CA ILE A 39 27.60 13.60 -5.94
C ILE A 39 28.32 14.43 -7.00
N ASP A 40 27.60 15.34 -7.67
CA ASP A 40 28.15 16.19 -8.72
C ASP A 40 29.29 17.09 -8.22
N ARG A 41 29.16 17.64 -7.01
CA ARG A 41 30.07 18.67 -6.50
C ARG A 41 31.18 18.13 -5.62
N TRP A 42 30.92 17.09 -4.83
CA TRP A 42 31.84 16.60 -3.80
C TRP A 42 32.14 15.09 -3.89
N GLY A 43 31.61 14.40 -4.90
CA GLY A 43 31.80 12.97 -5.06
C GLY A 43 30.76 12.14 -4.30
N TRP A 44 30.75 10.84 -4.58
CA TRP A 44 29.73 9.91 -4.08
C TRP A 44 29.95 9.55 -2.61
N GLU A 45 31.18 9.62 -2.14
CA GLU A 45 31.61 9.30 -0.78
C GLU A 45 30.93 10.23 0.24
N VAL A 46 30.75 11.51 -0.11
CA VAL A 46 30.17 12.53 0.75
C VAL A 46 28.68 12.30 1.01
N VAL A 47 27.97 11.58 0.12
CA VAL A 47 26.59 11.15 0.37
C VAL A 47 26.52 10.21 1.57
N PHE A 48 27.48 9.30 1.72
CA PHE A 48 27.53 8.37 2.85
C PHE A 48 27.83 9.09 4.17
N TYR A 49 28.79 10.02 4.17
CA TYR A 49 29.10 10.80 5.37
C TYR A 49 27.95 11.71 5.80
N SER A 50 27.34 12.43 4.86
CA SER A 50 26.21 13.33 5.15
C SER A 50 24.98 12.57 5.64
N SER A 51 24.60 11.47 4.97
CA SER A 51 23.46 10.64 5.39
C SER A 51 23.69 9.98 6.75
N GLY A 52 24.90 9.47 7.02
CA GLY A 52 25.27 8.91 8.32
C GLY A 52 25.25 9.94 9.46
N PHE A 53 25.71 11.16 9.19
CA PHE A 53 25.67 12.26 10.16
C PHE A 53 24.22 12.66 10.48
N THR A 54 23.39 12.91 9.47
CA THR A 54 21.97 13.24 9.67
C THR A 54 21.23 12.12 10.42
N GLY A 55 21.52 10.85 10.10
CA GLY A 55 20.97 9.69 10.81
C GLY A 55 21.37 9.66 12.28
N THR A 56 22.64 9.95 12.59
CA THR A 56 23.14 10.00 13.97
C THR A 56 22.51 11.14 14.77
N VAL A 57 22.39 12.34 14.17
CA VAL A 57 21.72 13.48 14.80
C VAL A 57 20.25 13.16 15.08
N TRP A 58 19.57 12.54 14.11
CA TRP A 58 18.18 12.11 14.28
C TRP A 58 18.04 11.05 15.37
N PHE A 59 18.95 10.08 15.44
CA PHE A 59 18.98 9.08 16.51
C PHE A 59 19.17 9.73 17.89
N ALA A 60 20.10 10.67 18.03
CA ALA A 60 20.30 11.39 19.29
C ALA A 60 19.05 12.19 19.70
N ALA A 61 18.40 12.87 18.75
CA ALA A 61 17.14 13.55 18.99
C ALA A 61 16.01 12.57 19.40
N TRP A 62 15.91 11.43 18.71
CA TRP A 62 14.92 10.39 19.02
C TRP A 62 15.13 9.82 20.42
N TRP A 63 16.37 9.51 20.77
CA TRP A 63 16.75 8.99 22.09
C TRP A 63 16.44 9.96 23.23
N LEU A 64 16.58 11.27 23.00
CA LEU A 64 16.32 12.29 24.01
C LEU A 64 14.84 12.69 24.12
N LEU A 65 14.05 12.52 23.06
CA LEU A 65 12.69 13.07 22.98
C LEU A 65 11.58 12.01 23.03
N ILE A 66 11.85 10.76 22.65
CA ILE A 66 10.81 9.73 22.51
C ILE A 66 10.93 8.69 23.63
N TYR A 67 9.80 8.42 24.27
CA TYR A 67 9.67 7.44 25.36
C TYR A 67 8.64 6.36 24.98
N ASP A 68 8.83 5.13 25.48
CA ASP A 68 7.98 3.99 25.10
C ASP A 68 6.56 4.10 25.68
N ASN A 69 6.44 4.60 26.91
CA ASN A 69 5.17 4.77 27.59
C ASN A 69 4.88 6.24 27.94
N PRO A 70 3.62 6.71 27.81
CA PRO A 70 3.23 8.04 28.27
C PRO A 70 3.40 8.23 29.79
N HIS A 71 3.50 7.14 30.55
CA HIS A 71 3.79 7.17 32.00
C HIS A 71 5.22 7.58 32.33
N GLU A 72 6.17 7.26 31.45
CA GLU A 72 7.61 7.48 31.65
C GLU A 72 8.06 8.83 31.09
N HIS A 73 7.20 9.51 30.33
CA HIS A 73 7.54 10.74 29.64
C HIS A 73 7.54 11.94 30.62
N PRO A 74 8.69 12.60 30.86
CA PRO A 74 8.83 13.62 31.91
C PRO A 74 8.16 14.96 31.55
N ARG A 75 7.88 15.21 30.26
CA ARG A 75 7.32 16.47 29.75
C ARG A 75 5.83 16.42 29.40
N ILE A 76 5.14 15.32 29.70
CA ILE A 76 3.71 15.18 29.35
C ILE A 76 2.83 15.90 30.37
N THR A 77 1.77 16.56 29.91
CA THR A 77 0.81 17.22 30.80
C THR A 77 -0.10 16.18 31.46
N HIS A 78 -0.49 16.38 32.72
CA HIS A 78 -1.37 15.45 33.44
C HIS A 78 -2.68 15.17 32.68
N ASN A 79 -3.32 16.21 32.15
CA ASN A 79 -4.57 16.11 31.38
C ASN A 79 -4.41 15.25 30.12
N GLU A 80 -3.29 15.40 29.40
CA GLU A 80 -3.01 14.65 28.18
C GLU A 80 -2.73 13.17 28.50
N ARG A 81 -1.93 12.91 29.54
CA ARG A 81 -1.67 11.54 30.00
C ARG A 81 -2.96 10.82 30.39
N GLU A 82 -3.82 11.48 31.14
CA GLU A 82 -5.08 10.89 31.59
C GLU A 82 -6.04 10.64 30.42
N TYR A 83 -6.12 11.57 29.46
CA TYR A 83 -6.86 11.38 28.21
C TYR A 83 -6.39 10.15 27.43
N ILE A 84 -5.08 9.99 27.25
CA ILE A 84 -4.48 8.88 26.50
C ILE A 84 -4.79 7.55 27.21
N VAL A 85 -4.53 7.45 28.52
CA VAL A 85 -4.74 6.21 29.30
C VAL A 85 -6.21 5.79 29.30
N ASN A 86 -7.12 6.74 29.54
CA ASN A 86 -8.57 6.46 29.56
C ASN A 86 -9.09 6.05 28.18
N SER A 87 -8.55 6.63 27.11
CA SER A 87 -8.92 6.28 25.73
C SER A 87 -8.33 4.95 25.26
N LEU A 88 -7.18 4.54 25.81
CA LEU A 88 -6.51 3.27 25.48
C LEU A 88 -7.18 2.06 26.13
N GLY A 89 -7.67 2.21 27.36
CA GLY A 89 -8.25 1.14 28.18
C GLY A 89 -9.44 0.41 27.55
N GLN A 90 -10.12 1.02 26.57
CA GLN A 90 -11.21 0.39 25.80
C GLN A 90 -10.74 -0.39 24.55
N SER A 91 -9.47 -0.26 24.15
CA SER A 91 -9.00 -0.70 22.81
C SER A 91 -8.11 -1.95 22.78
N VAL A 92 -7.68 -2.44 23.94
CA VAL A 92 -6.83 -3.64 24.05
C VAL A 92 -7.68 -4.80 24.55
N ALA A 93 -8.26 -5.56 23.62
CA ALA A 93 -8.91 -6.83 23.94
C ALA A 93 -7.92 -7.73 24.70
N LYS A 94 -8.31 -8.15 25.91
CA LYS A 94 -7.46 -8.94 26.83
C LYS A 94 -7.19 -10.36 26.35
N ASP A 95 -7.99 -10.88 25.42
CA ASP A 95 -7.85 -12.24 24.90
C ASP A 95 -7.54 -12.23 23.40
N LYS A 96 -6.25 -12.30 23.07
CA LYS A 96 -5.83 -12.58 21.69
C LYS A 96 -6.06 -14.06 21.42
N ALA A 97 -7.14 -14.38 20.72
CA ALA A 97 -7.35 -15.73 20.19
C ALA A 97 -6.09 -16.19 19.42
N PRO A 98 -5.68 -17.47 19.55
CA PRO A 98 -4.49 -17.99 18.90
C PRO A 98 -4.58 -17.78 17.38
N VAL A 99 -3.45 -17.42 16.76
CA VAL A 99 -3.40 -17.12 15.33
C VAL A 99 -3.68 -18.40 14.53
N PRO A 100 -4.68 -18.42 13.62
CA PRO A 100 -5.01 -19.60 12.84
C PRO A 100 -4.05 -19.77 11.65
N TRP A 101 -2.82 -20.19 11.93
CA TRP A 101 -1.73 -20.29 10.93
C TRP A 101 -2.10 -21.11 9.70
N GLY A 102 -2.70 -22.29 9.88
CA GLY A 102 -3.09 -23.17 8.78
C GLY A 102 -4.13 -22.54 7.85
N ALA A 103 -5.10 -21.81 8.42
CA ALA A 103 -6.15 -21.14 7.65
C ALA A 103 -5.58 -19.95 6.86
N ILE A 104 -4.66 -19.18 7.47
CA ILE A 104 -4.02 -18.02 6.81
C ILE A 104 -3.15 -18.48 5.63
N LEU A 105 -2.31 -19.49 5.83
CA LEU A 105 -1.37 -19.95 4.80
C LEU A 105 -2.04 -20.72 3.67
N THR A 106 -3.21 -21.31 3.90
CA THR A 106 -3.96 -22.07 2.88
C THR A 106 -5.01 -21.20 2.17
N ASP A 107 -5.34 -20.02 2.69
CA ASP A 107 -6.35 -19.16 2.09
C ASP A 107 -5.91 -18.65 0.71
N ARG A 108 -6.71 -18.97 -0.31
CA ARG A 108 -6.43 -18.60 -1.70
C ARG A 108 -6.29 -17.09 -1.88
N THR A 109 -7.05 -16.28 -1.16
CA THR A 109 -7.00 -14.81 -1.29
C THR A 109 -5.72 -14.24 -0.69
N VAL A 110 -5.26 -14.78 0.44
CA VAL A 110 -3.95 -14.44 1.02
C VAL A 110 -2.81 -14.84 0.08
N LEU A 111 -2.83 -16.07 -0.44
CA LEU A 111 -1.83 -16.55 -1.40
C LEU A 111 -1.78 -15.71 -2.68
N MET A 112 -2.94 -15.38 -3.26
CA MET A 112 -2.99 -14.51 -4.44
C MET A 112 -2.49 -13.10 -4.12
N ASN A 113 -2.75 -12.58 -2.92
CA ASN A 113 -2.22 -11.29 -2.48
C ASN A 113 -0.69 -11.31 -2.40
N ILE A 114 -0.10 -12.37 -1.83
CA ILE A 114 1.36 -12.58 -1.83
C ILE A 114 1.90 -12.55 -3.27
N VAL A 115 1.29 -13.30 -4.18
CA VAL A 115 1.71 -13.35 -5.60
C VAL A 115 1.64 -11.97 -6.26
N ALA A 116 0.55 -11.22 -6.05
CA ALA A 116 0.38 -9.87 -6.58
C ALA A 116 1.47 -8.91 -6.08
N GLN A 117 1.75 -8.93 -4.77
CA GLN A 117 2.78 -8.10 -4.14
C GLN A 117 4.18 -8.47 -4.62
N VAL A 118 4.48 -9.77 -4.76
CA VAL A 118 5.77 -10.25 -5.31
C VAL A 118 5.98 -9.73 -6.73
N GLY A 119 4.99 -9.87 -7.62
CA GLY A 119 5.11 -9.40 -8.99
C GLY A 119 5.20 -7.86 -9.09
N GLY A 120 4.37 -7.14 -8.32
CA GLY A 120 4.42 -5.67 -8.25
C GLY A 120 5.78 -5.16 -7.77
N VAL A 121 6.30 -5.74 -6.69
CA VAL A 121 7.59 -5.36 -6.12
C VAL A 121 8.76 -5.75 -7.01
N TRP A 122 8.69 -6.89 -7.71
CA TRP A 122 9.68 -7.25 -8.73
C TRP A 122 9.79 -6.15 -9.79
N GLY A 123 8.66 -5.71 -10.36
CA GLY A 123 8.63 -4.64 -11.34
C GLY A 123 9.11 -3.31 -10.77
N PHE A 124 8.64 -2.93 -9.58
CA PHE A 124 9.00 -1.68 -8.92
C PHE A 124 10.50 -1.61 -8.56
N PHE A 125 11.05 -2.64 -7.93
CA PHE A 125 12.48 -2.70 -7.58
C PHE A 125 13.38 -2.84 -8.81
N THR A 126 12.94 -3.50 -9.88
CA THR A 126 13.70 -3.51 -11.14
C THR A 126 13.94 -2.08 -11.62
N LEU A 127 12.89 -1.25 -11.67
CA LEU A 127 12.98 0.13 -12.11
C LEU A 127 13.71 1.03 -11.11
N MET A 128 13.47 0.84 -9.81
CA MET A 128 14.07 1.67 -8.76
C MET A 128 15.58 1.41 -8.60
N THR A 129 15.99 0.15 -8.51
CA THR A 129 17.39 -0.22 -8.24
C THR A 129 18.24 -0.17 -9.51
N ASN A 130 17.69 -0.59 -10.65
CA ASN A 130 18.46 -0.73 -11.89
C ASN A 130 18.17 0.38 -12.91
N GLY A 131 17.16 1.23 -12.67
CA GLY A 131 16.82 2.36 -13.54
C GLY A 131 18.01 3.32 -13.77
N PRO A 132 18.72 3.77 -12.71
CA PRO A 132 19.88 4.64 -12.88
C PRO A 132 20.99 3.99 -13.73
N SER A 133 21.24 2.69 -13.53
CA SER A 133 22.22 1.93 -14.32
C SER A 133 21.81 1.82 -15.79
N TYR A 134 20.52 1.58 -16.07
CA TYR A 134 19.99 1.54 -17.44
C TYR A 134 20.22 2.87 -18.17
N PHE A 135 19.85 4.01 -17.57
CA PHE A 135 20.07 5.32 -18.18
C PHE A 135 21.54 5.70 -18.32
N LYS A 136 22.38 5.28 -17.37
CA LYS A 136 23.83 5.50 -17.45
C LYS A 136 24.47 4.70 -18.59
N PHE A 137 24.22 3.39 -18.66
CA PHE A 137 24.91 2.52 -19.60
C PHE A 137 24.31 2.52 -21.01
N ILE A 138 22.99 2.66 -21.16
CA ILE A 138 22.33 2.64 -22.48
C ILE A 138 22.18 4.03 -23.07
N HIS A 139 21.81 5.02 -22.25
CA HIS A 139 21.52 6.38 -22.73
C HIS A 139 22.66 7.38 -22.46
N GLY A 140 23.71 6.96 -21.75
CA GLY A 140 24.89 7.80 -21.47
C GLY A 140 24.60 9.00 -20.58
N TRP A 141 23.53 8.98 -19.79
CA TRP A 141 23.14 10.13 -18.98
C TRP A 141 24.14 10.46 -17.87
N ASN A 142 24.43 11.75 -17.74
CA ASN A 142 25.25 12.29 -16.68
C ASN A 142 24.44 12.31 -15.38
N ILE A 143 25.07 11.92 -14.27
CA ILE A 143 24.42 11.63 -12.97
C ILE A 143 23.55 12.80 -12.46
N ARG A 144 23.90 14.04 -12.83
CA ARG A 144 23.16 15.27 -12.49
C ARG A 144 21.73 15.31 -13.03
N GLU A 145 21.51 14.92 -14.29
CA GLU A 145 20.16 14.84 -14.87
C GLU A 145 19.40 13.65 -14.28
N THR A 146 20.10 12.53 -14.06
CA THR A 146 19.55 11.31 -13.46
C THR A 146 19.00 11.56 -12.05
N GLY A 147 19.63 12.42 -11.23
CA GLY A 147 19.18 12.71 -9.86
C GLY A 147 17.80 13.39 -9.78
N LEU A 148 17.60 14.46 -10.56
CA LEU A 148 16.30 15.16 -10.63
C LEU A 148 15.23 14.27 -11.26
N LEU A 149 15.60 13.55 -12.32
CA LEU A 149 14.69 12.68 -13.07
C LEU A 149 14.34 11.39 -12.32
N SER A 150 15.16 10.94 -11.37
CA SER A 150 14.86 9.78 -10.50
C SER A 150 13.86 10.10 -9.38
N GLY A 151 13.77 11.36 -8.94
CA GLY A 151 12.80 11.77 -7.91
C GLY A 151 11.37 11.90 -8.45
N LEU A 152 11.22 12.32 -9.71
CA LEU A 152 9.92 12.56 -10.36
C LEU A 152 8.97 11.33 -10.37
N PRO A 153 9.43 10.11 -10.73
CA PRO A 153 8.61 8.90 -10.67
C PRO A 153 7.98 8.65 -9.29
N HIS A 154 8.71 8.90 -8.21
CA HIS A 154 8.21 8.68 -6.85
C HIS A 154 7.18 9.72 -6.41
N LEU A 155 7.37 10.98 -6.81
CA LEU A 155 6.38 12.04 -6.59
C LEU A 155 5.08 11.76 -7.35
N LEU A 156 5.19 11.37 -8.62
CA LEU A 156 4.02 11.00 -9.42
C LEU A 156 3.32 9.75 -8.90
N ARG A 157 4.08 8.76 -8.40
CA ARG A 157 3.50 7.59 -7.70
C ARG A 157 2.69 8.00 -6.48
N MET A 158 3.18 8.95 -5.68
CA MET A 158 2.43 9.45 -4.52
C MET A 158 1.15 10.16 -4.96
N GLY A 159 1.25 11.06 -5.94
CA GLY A 159 0.08 11.76 -6.50
C GLY A 159 -0.95 10.79 -7.07
N TRP A 160 -0.51 9.80 -7.86
CA TRP A 160 -1.36 8.78 -8.42
C TRP A 160 -2.01 7.90 -7.35
N ALA A 161 -1.27 7.49 -6.31
CA ALA A 161 -1.83 6.74 -5.19
C ALA A 161 -2.97 7.49 -4.50
N TYR A 162 -2.83 8.81 -4.33
CA TYR A 162 -3.89 9.65 -3.75
C TYR A 162 -5.11 9.72 -4.68
N VAL A 163 -4.92 10.07 -5.95
CA VAL A 163 -6.00 10.16 -6.95
C VAL A 163 -6.74 8.83 -7.06
N PHE A 164 -6.01 7.71 -7.14
CA PHE A 164 -6.59 6.38 -7.28
C PHE A 164 -7.30 5.92 -5.99
N SER A 165 -6.82 6.32 -4.81
CA SER A 165 -7.53 6.08 -3.55
C SER A 165 -8.85 6.82 -3.49
N GLN A 166 -8.89 8.10 -3.89
CA GLN A 166 -10.14 8.87 -3.96
C GLN A 166 -11.12 8.26 -4.98
N LEU A 167 -10.61 7.80 -6.13
CA LEU A 167 -11.41 7.08 -7.12
C LEU A 167 -11.98 5.78 -6.54
N GLY A 168 -11.16 5.01 -5.81
CA GLY A 168 -11.59 3.79 -5.13
C GLY A 168 -12.72 4.07 -4.13
N ASP A 169 -12.56 5.09 -3.29
CA ASP A 169 -13.57 5.49 -2.31
C ASP A 169 -14.86 5.98 -2.97
N TYR A 170 -14.76 6.74 -4.07
CA TYR A 170 -15.92 7.16 -4.87
C TYR A 170 -16.67 5.96 -5.46
N LEU A 171 -15.96 4.98 -6.04
CA LEU A 171 -16.58 3.76 -6.60
C LEU A 171 -17.30 2.93 -5.53
N LEU A 172 -16.76 2.89 -4.31
CA LEU A 172 -17.38 2.23 -3.17
C LEU A 172 -18.61 2.99 -2.65
N ARG A 173 -18.51 4.31 -2.46
CA ARG A 173 -19.60 5.15 -1.94
C ARG A 173 -20.77 5.27 -2.91
N SER A 174 -20.49 5.34 -4.21
CA SER A 174 -21.52 5.40 -5.25
C SER A 174 -22.23 4.08 -5.51
N GLY A 175 -21.77 2.97 -4.89
CA GLY A 175 -22.35 1.64 -5.10
C GLY A 175 -22.12 1.08 -6.51
N LYS A 176 -21.35 1.76 -7.37
CA LYS A 176 -21.06 1.33 -8.75
C LYS A 176 -20.27 0.03 -8.79
N MET A 177 -19.50 -0.27 -7.74
CA MET A 177 -18.66 -1.45 -7.70
C MET A 177 -18.51 -2.03 -6.29
N SER A 178 -18.48 -3.36 -6.19
CA SER A 178 -18.30 -4.05 -4.91
C SER A 178 -16.85 -3.94 -4.41
N ARG A 179 -16.64 -4.05 -3.09
CA ARG A 179 -15.29 -4.00 -2.48
C ARG A 179 -14.28 -4.94 -3.15
N PRO A 180 -14.57 -6.23 -3.37
CA PRO A 180 -13.62 -7.13 -4.03
C PRO A 180 -13.29 -6.68 -5.46
N ASN A 181 -14.26 -6.16 -6.19
CA ASN A 181 -14.04 -5.68 -7.55
C ASN A 181 -13.15 -4.44 -7.55
N VAL A 182 -13.33 -3.49 -6.62
CA VAL A 182 -12.46 -2.30 -6.49
C VAL A 182 -11.02 -2.71 -6.20
N ARG A 183 -10.80 -3.71 -5.34
CA ARG A 183 -9.46 -4.25 -5.09
C ARG A 183 -8.88 -4.93 -6.32
N LYS A 184 -9.66 -5.70 -7.07
CA LYS A 184 -9.23 -6.30 -8.34
C LYS A 184 -8.85 -5.26 -9.38
N LEU A 185 -9.67 -4.22 -9.56
CA LEU A 185 -9.37 -3.12 -10.48
C LEU A 185 -8.08 -2.41 -10.08
N ALA A 186 -7.91 -2.10 -8.80
CA ALA A 186 -6.70 -1.46 -8.29
C ALA A 186 -5.45 -2.33 -8.53
N THR A 187 -5.54 -3.64 -8.27
CA THR A 187 -4.45 -4.58 -8.55
C THR A 187 -4.19 -4.73 -10.05
N ALA A 188 -5.23 -4.74 -10.90
CA ALA A 188 -5.07 -4.77 -12.35
C ALA A 188 -4.32 -3.52 -12.85
N VAL A 189 -4.71 -2.33 -12.39
CA VAL A 189 -4.03 -1.08 -12.72
C VAL A 189 -2.59 -1.10 -12.24
N CYS A 190 -2.35 -1.54 -11.00
CA CYS A 190 -1.02 -1.59 -10.41
C CYS A 190 -0.08 -2.60 -11.10
N CYS A 191 -0.54 -3.83 -11.37
CA CYS A 191 0.32 -4.88 -11.92
C CYS A 191 0.27 -4.92 -13.45
N ILE A 192 -0.93 -5.08 -14.03
CA ILE A 192 -1.11 -5.20 -15.48
C ILE A 192 -0.83 -3.86 -16.16
N GLY A 193 -1.34 -2.75 -15.60
CA GLY A 193 -1.06 -1.41 -16.12
C GLY A 193 0.44 -1.09 -16.10
N GLN A 194 1.13 -1.39 -15.00
CA GLN A 194 2.59 -1.27 -14.93
C GLN A 194 3.29 -2.19 -15.96
N GLY A 195 2.79 -3.41 -16.17
CA GLY A 195 3.31 -4.35 -17.16
C GLY A 195 3.29 -3.78 -18.58
N PHE A 196 2.22 -3.09 -18.99
CA PHE A 196 2.16 -2.44 -20.30
C PHE A 196 3.19 -1.32 -20.46
N PHE A 197 3.38 -0.48 -19.44
CA PHE A 197 4.40 0.56 -19.48
C PHE A 197 5.83 -0.02 -19.41
N MET A 198 6.03 -1.11 -18.67
CA MET A 198 7.29 -1.85 -18.65
C MET A 198 7.61 -2.45 -20.03
N LEU A 199 6.61 -2.98 -20.73
CA LEU A 199 6.77 -3.48 -22.09
C LEU A 199 7.10 -2.33 -23.06
N GLY A 200 6.44 -1.18 -22.91
CA GLY A 200 6.78 0.04 -23.65
C GLY A 200 8.23 0.50 -23.42
N LEU A 201 8.71 0.39 -22.17
CA LEU A 201 10.11 0.65 -21.84
C LEU A 201 11.06 -0.32 -22.54
N ALA A 202 10.74 -1.61 -22.61
CA ALA A 202 11.55 -2.59 -23.34
C ALA A 202 11.73 -2.23 -24.82
N TYR A 203 10.67 -1.71 -25.45
CA TYR A 203 10.71 -1.30 -26.86
C TYR A 203 11.07 0.17 -27.09
N SER A 204 11.49 0.90 -26.05
CA SER A 204 11.92 2.30 -26.19
C SER A 204 13.20 2.46 -27.01
N GLY A 205 14.00 1.39 -27.14
CA GLY A 205 15.25 1.40 -27.91
C GLY A 205 16.23 2.45 -27.39
N CYS A 206 16.84 3.21 -28.30
CA CYS A 206 17.77 4.29 -27.98
C CYS A 206 17.09 5.65 -27.77
N ASP A 207 15.74 5.73 -27.79
CA ASP A 207 15.03 6.98 -27.55
C ASP A 207 14.91 7.26 -26.05
N ARG A 208 15.78 8.17 -25.58
CA ARG A 208 15.87 8.59 -24.18
C ARG A 208 14.56 9.16 -23.62
N TYR A 209 13.79 9.90 -24.42
CA TYR A 209 12.57 10.59 -23.94
C TYR A 209 11.43 9.60 -23.77
N ARG A 210 11.30 8.62 -24.67
CA ARG A 210 10.33 7.53 -24.52
C ARG A 210 10.66 6.66 -23.31
N ALA A 211 11.93 6.32 -23.13
CA ALA A 211 12.37 5.50 -22.01
C ALA A 211 12.02 6.12 -20.65
N ILE A 212 12.27 7.42 -20.46
CA ILE A 212 11.91 8.07 -19.20
C ILE A 212 10.40 8.17 -19.01
N VAL A 213 9.64 8.54 -20.04
CA VAL A 213 8.18 8.63 -19.94
C VAL A 213 7.58 7.28 -19.53
N PHE A 214 7.98 6.19 -20.18
CA PHE A 214 7.49 4.86 -19.83
C PHE A 214 7.89 4.42 -18.42
N LEU A 215 9.14 4.67 -18.02
CA LEU A 215 9.61 4.36 -16.67
C LEU A 215 8.84 5.16 -15.60
N THR A 216 8.67 6.47 -15.82
CA THR A 216 7.93 7.34 -14.92
C THR A 216 6.48 6.91 -14.79
N LEU A 217 5.80 6.59 -15.89
CA LEU A 217 4.42 6.12 -15.89
C LEU A 217 4.28 4.74 -15.22
N ALA A 218 5.23 3.83 -15.46
CA ALA A 218 5.25 2.51 -14.83
C ALA A 218 5.38 2.61 -13.30
N VAL A 219 6.26 3.47 -12.80
CA VAL A 219 6.41 3.70 -11.36
C VAL A 219 5.19 4.44 -10.80
N ALA A 220 4.63 5.40 -11.54
CA ALA A 220 3.48 6.17 -11.10
C ALA A 220 2.25 5.27 -10.90
N ILE A 221 1.91 4.43 -11.89
CA ILE A 221 0.72 3.59 -11.87
C ILE A 221 0.77 2.52 -10.77
N HIS A 222 1.97 2.06 -10.39
CA HIS A 222 2.19 1.18 -9.24
C HIS A 222 1.68 1.80 -7.91
N GLY A 223 1.48 3.12 -7.86
CA GLY A 223 0.87 3.80 -6.71
C GLY A 223 -0.52 3.25 -6.32
N ALA A 224 -1.26 2.64 -7.26
CA ALA A 224 -2.55 1.99 -6.99
C ALA A 224 -2.47 0.79 -6.02
N VAL A 225 -1.25 0.32 -5.68
CA VAL A 225 -1.03 -0.76 -4.71
C VAL A 225 -1.65 -0.49 -3.34
N SER A 226 -1.72 0.77 -2.90
CA SER A 226 -2.32 1.17 -1.62
C SER A 226 -3.81 0.84 -1.56
N THR A 227 -4.53 1.10 -2.65
CA THR A 227 -5.98 0.85 -2.79
C THR A 227 -6.29 -0.60 -3.19
N GLY A 228 -5.32 -1.36 -3.70
CA GLY A 228 -5.50 -2.73 -4.17
C GLY A 228 -5.00 -3.78 -3.17
N PRO A 229 -3.81 -4.39 -3.39
CA PRO A 229 -3.32 -5.48 -2.55
C PRO A 229 -3.17 -5.12 -1.07
N LEU A 230 -2.70 -3.92 -0.74
CA LEU A 230 -2.49 -3.51 0.66
C LEU A 230 -3.81 -3.34 1.41
N ALA A 231 -4.77 -2.59 0.84
CA ALA A 231 -6.09 -2.45 1.43
C ALA A 231 -6.84 -3.79 1.51
N SER A 232 -6.62 -4.69 0.54
CA SER A 232 -7.23 -6.01 0.54
C SER A 232 -6.83 -6.86 1.75
N ILE A 233 -5.63 -6.71 2.33
CA ILE A 233 -5.21 -7.47 3.51
C ILE A 233 -6.11 -7.12 4.70
N VAL A 234 -6.36 -5.83 4.88
CA VAL A 234 -7.23 -5.29 5.94
C VAL A 234 -8.68 -5.72 5.71
N ASP A 235 -9.16 -5.73 4.47
CA ASP A 235 -10.53 -6.16 4.15
C ASP A 235 -10.76 -7.68 4.37
N ILE A 236 -9.73 -8.50 4.20
CA ILE A 236 -9.80 -9.97 4.37
C ILE A 236 -9.84 -10.35 5.85
N SER A 237 -8.97 -9.75 6.66
CA SER A 237 -8.83 -10.09 8.08
C SER A 237 -8.24 -8.91 8.86
N PRO A 238 -9.07 -7.97 9.37
CA PRO A 238 -8.61 -6.86 10.21
C PRO A 238 -7.81 -7.28 11.44
N ASN A 239 -8.22 -8.37 12.12
CA ASN A 239 -7.63 -8.80 13.39
C ASN A 239 -6.20 -9.34 13.21
N TYR A 240 -5.98 -10.08 12.12
CA TYR A 240 -4.68 -10.65 11.78
C TYR A 240 -3.94 -9.90 10.66
N ALA A 241 -4.39 -8.70 10.27
CA ALA A 241 -3.81 -7.93 9.16
C ALA A 241 -2.31 -7.67 9.34
N GLY A 242 -1.88 -7.39 10.58
CA GLY A 242 -0.46 -7.19 10.91
C GLY A 242 0.39 -8.44 10.70
N VAL A 243 -0.13 -9.62 11.05
CA VAL A 243 0.56 -10.91 10.86
C VAL A 243 0.67 -11.22 9.36
N ILE A 244 -0.42 -11.06 8.62
CA ILE A 244 -0.47 -11.30 7.17
C ILE A 244 0.49 -10.37 6.45
N LEU A 245 0.49 -9.07 6.79
CA LEU A 245 1.42 -8.10 6.23
C LEU A 245 2.87 -8.44 6.57
N GLY A 246 3.15 -8.94 7.77
CA GLY A 246 4.48 -9.43 8.17
C GLY A 246 4.95 -10.58 7.28
N ILE A 247 4.12 -11.60 7.06
CA ILE A 247 4.43 -12.73 6.17
C ILE A 247 4.70 -12.25 4.73
N ILE A 248 3.82 -11.39 4.20
CA ILE A 248 3.96 -10.83 2.85
C ILE A 248 5.29 -10.05 2.75
N ASN A 249 5.57 -9.17 3.70
CA ASN A 249 6.79 -8.35 3.67
C ASN A 249 8.06 -9.19 3.75
N THR A 250 8.07 -10.29 4.50
CA THR A 250 9.22 -11.21 4.53
C THR A 250 9.49 -11.81 3.15
N ILE A 251 8.45 -12.30 2.47
CA ILE A 251 8.57 -12.89 1.11
C ILE A 251 9.00 -11.81 0.10
N VAL A 252 8.37 -10.64 0.17
CA VAL A 252 8.65 -9.51 -0.70
C VAL A 252 10.07 -8.97 -0.49
N ALA A 253 10.60 -8.97 0.73
CA ALA A 253 11.97 -8.56 1.00
C ALA A 253 12.99 -9.46 0.27
N SER A 254 12.73 -10.77 0.18
CA SER A 254 13.56 -11.70 -0.60
C SER A 254 13.60 -11.34 -2.09
N VAL A 255 12.49 -10.85 -2.64
CA VAL A 255 12.42 -10.36 -4.04
C VAL A 255 13.37 -9.19 -4.27
N GLY A 256 13.56 -8.32 -3.27
CA GLY A 256 14.50 -7.21 -3.33
C GLY A 256 15.96 -7.61 -3.48
N PHE A 257 16.33 -8.80 -3.01
CA PHE A 257 17.66 -9.36 -3.25
C PHE A 257 17.74 -10.11 -4.60
N LEU A 258 16.70 -10.86 -4.95
CA LEU A 258 16.66 -11.64 -6.19
C LEU A 258 16.66 -10.75 -7.44
N THR A 259 15.98 -9.61 -7.39
CA THR A 259 15.81 -8.74 -8.56
C THR A 259 17.15 -8.20 -9.07
N PRO A 260 18.00 -7.53 -8.27
CA PRO A 260 19.32 -7.07 -8.72
C PRO A 260 20.26 -8.23 -9.09
N MET A 261 20.13 -9.40 -8.45
CA MET A 261 20.93 -10.58 -8.80
C MET A 261 20.64 -11.06 -10.22
N VAL A 262 19.36 -11.17 -10.60
CA VAL A 262 18.95 -11.56 -11.96
C VAL A 262 19.38 -10.51 -12.98
N VAL A 263 19.19 -9.22 -12.67
CA VAL A 263 19.65 -8.13 -13.56
C VAL A 263 21.16 -8.14 -13.71
N GLY A 264 21.90 -8.34 -12.62
CA GLY A 264 23.35 -8.41 -12.62
C GLY A 264 23.87 -9.58 -13.47
N TYR A 265 23.29 -10.77 -13.30
CA TYR A 265 23.64 -11.94 -14.11
C TYR A 265 23.37 -11.71 -15.60
N LEU A 266 22.20 -11.15 -15.94
CA LEU A 266 21.87 -10.87 -17.33
C LEU A 266 22.78 -9.80 -17.91
N THR A 267 23.10 -8.73 -17.19
CA THR A 267 23.85 -7.58 -17.72
C THR A 267 25.36 -7.66 -17.49
N TYR A 268 25.87 -8.79 -16.96
CA TYR A 268 27.29 -8.98 -16.66
C TYR A 268 28.14 -8.88 -17.93
N GLN A 269 29.04 -7.90 -17.97
CA GLN A 269 29.94 -7.59 -19.09
C GLN A 269 29.29 -7.36 -20.47
N ASN A 270 27.95 -7.28 -20.56
CA ASN A 270 27.24 -7.15 -21.83
C ASN A 270 26.04 -6.20 -21.72
N GLN A 271 26.33 -4.92 -21.46
CA GLN A 271 25.36 -3.83 -21.28
C GLN A 271 24.76 -3.39 -22.63
N THR A 272 23.99 -4.26 -23.28
CA THR A 272 23.34 -3.99 -24.57
C THR A 272 21.84 -3.80 -24.41
N VAL A 273 21.21 -3.06 -25.35
CA VAL A 273 19.76 -2.84 -25.38
C VAL A 273 19.00 -4.17 -25.37
N VAL A 274 19.47 -5.17 -26.10
CA VAL A 274 18.85 -6.51 -26.20
C VAL A 274 18.86 -7.22 -24.85
N GLN A 275 19.91 -7.03 -24.04
CA GLN A 275 20.00 -7.68 -22.74
C GLN A 275 19.10 -7.01 -21.70
N TRP A 276 18.99 -5.68 -21.75
CA TRP A 276 18.02 -4.93 -20.94
C TRP A 276 16.57 -5.21 -21.35
N GLN A 277 16.30 -5.46 -22.63
CA GLN A 277 15.00 -5.92 -23.11
C GLN A 277 14.57 -7.22 -22.43
N LYS A 278 15.48 -8.19 -22.29
CA LYS A 278 15.19 -9.45 -21.57
C LYS A 278 14.85 -9.19 -20.09
N VAL A 279 15.58 -8.29 -19.43
CA VAL A 279 15.29 -7.89 -18.04
C VAL A 279 13.86 -7.35 -17.93
N PHE A 280 13.48 -6.43 -18.83
CA PHE A 280 12.14 -5.84 -18.82
C PHE A 280 11.05 -6.84 -19.22
N TRP A 281 11.32 -7.79 -20.12
CA TRP A 281 10.38 -8.87 -20.45
C TRP A 281 10.12 -9.80 -19.27
N ILE A 282 11.16 -10.18 -18.52
CA ILE A 282 11.00 -10.98 -17.29
C ILE A 282 10.12 -10.21 -16.30
N ALA A 283 10.43 -8.95 -16.04
CA ALA A 283 9.63 -8.13 -15.13
C ALA A 283 8.16 -7.99 -15.61
N THR A 284 7.96 -7.79 -16.91
CA THR A 284 6.62 -7.71 -17.53
C THR A 284 5.83 -9.02 -17.36
N LEU A 285 6.48 -10.17 -17.56
CA LEU A 285 5.86 -11.48 -17.38
C LEU A 285 5.40 -11.67 -15.92
N PHE A 286 6.26 -11.35 -14.96
CA PHE A 286 5.91 -11.42 -13.53
C PHE A 286 4.71 -10.52 -13.19
N LEU A 287 4.69 -9.29 -13.72
CA LEU A 287 3.60 -8.33 -13.52
C LEU A 287 2.26 -8.80 -14.12
N PHE A 288 2.27 -9.33 -15.34
CA PHE A 288 1.05 -9.83 -15.97
C PHE A 288 0.54 -11.10 -15.30
N VAL A 289 1.41 -12.08 -15.05
CA VAL A 289 1.02 -13.33 -14.40
C VAL A 289 0.45 -13.06 -13.01
N SER A 290 1.12 -12.23 -12.20
CA SER A 290 0.64 -11.92 -10.85
C SER A 290 -0.68 -11.16 -10.86
N GLY A 291 -0.82 -10.17 -11.76
CA GLY A 291 -2.04 -9.37 -11.90
C GLY A 291 -3.23 -10.21 -12.36
N ILE A 292 -3.05 -11.08 -13.36
CA ILE A 292 -4.10 -11.95 -13.90
C ILE A 292 -4.54 -12.97 -12.85
N LEU A 293 -3.60 -13.63 -12.17
CA LEU A 293 -3.92 -14.60 -11.12
C LEU A 293 -4.71 -13.95 -9.97
N TYR A 294 -4.32 -12.75 -9.54
CA TYR A 294 -5.06 -12.02 -8.53
C TYR A 294 -6.48 -11.66 -9.00
N CYS A 295 -6.63 -11.11 -10.20
CA CYS A 295 -7.94 -10.69 -10.71
C CYS A 295 -8.93 -11.85 -10.86
N THR A 296 -8.43 -13.02 -11.26
CA THR A 296 -9.26 -14.21 -11.50
C THR A 296 -9.63 -14.94 -10.20
N ILE A 297 -8.66 -15.17 -9.31
CA ILE A 297 -8.83 -16.07 -8.14
C ILE A 297 -9.16 -15.32 -6.84
N SER A 298 -8.69 -14.08 -6.67
CA SER A 298 -8.83 -13.35 -5.42
C SER A 298 -10.29 -12.98 -5.11
N ASN A 299 -10.69 -13.01 -3.83
CA ASN A 299 -11.96 -12.48 -3.37
C ASN A 299 -11.78 -11.82 -2.00
N SER A 300 -11.65 -10.49 -1.99
CA SER A 300 -11.40 -9.66 -0.81
C SER A 300 -12.64 -9.45 0.07
N LYS A 301 -13.34 -10.54 0.42
CA LYS A 301 -14.39 -10.54 1.44
C LYS A 301 -13.79 -10.94 2.79
N LEU A 302 -14.43 -10.45 3.86
CA LEU A 302 -14.09 -10.84 5.23
C LEU A 302 -14.12 -12.36 5.36
N LYS A 303 -13.05 -12.95 5.90
CA LYS A 303 -12.91 -14.40 6.03
C LYS A 303 -13.48 -14.91 7.34
N SER A 304 -13.95 -16.16 7.31
CA SER A 304 -14.55 -16.82 8.47
C SER A 304 -13.57 -16.98 9.65
N TRP A 305 -12.27 -17.10 9.39
CA TRP A 305 -11.27 -17.26 10.45
C TRP A 305 -10.83 -15.93 11.09
N ASN A 306 -11.44 -14.79 10.77
CA ASN A 306 -11.05 -13.48 11.32
C ASN A 306 -11.47 -13.26 12.79
N SER A 307 -12.62 -13.81 13.21
CA SER A 307 -13.14 -13.64 14.57
C SER A 307 -13.16 -14.98 15.32
N PRO A 308 -12.94 -14.99 16.64
CA PRO A 308 -13.14 -16.19 17.45
C PRO A 308 -14.61 -16.63 17.37
N GLU A 309 -14.88 -17.95 17.36
CA GLU A 309 -16.22 -18.54 17.15
C GLU A 309 -17.33 -17.94 18.05
N GLY A 310 -16.98 -17.46 19.25
CA GLY A 310 -17.91 -16.79 20.17
C GLY A 310 -18.38 -15.39 19.73
N GLU A 311 -17.50 -14.59 19.12
CA GLU A 311 -17.85 -13.27 18.56
C GLU A 311 -18.57 -13.40 17.23
N GLN A 312 -18.26 -14.45 16.48
CA GLN A 312 -18.83 -14.72 15.16
C GLN A 312 -20.33 -15.04 15.22
N ASN A 313 -20.74 -15.85 16.21
CA ASN A 313 -22.15 -16.11 16.48
C ASN A 313 -22.90 -14.85 16.95
N SER A 314 -22.24 -13.98 17.71
CA SER A 314 -22.85 -12.73 18.21
C SER A 314 -23.01 -11.70 17.09
N ALA A 315 -21.98 -11.51 16.26
CA ALA A 315 -22.00 -10.60 15.12
C ALA A 315 -22.94 -11.08 13.98
N GLU A 316 -23.04 -12.39 13.73
CA GLU A 316 -24.03 -12.92 12.79
C GLU A 316 -25.47 -12.72 13.28
N LYS A 317 -25.69 -12.83 14.59
CA LYS A 317 -26.99 -12.58 15.22
C LYS A 317 -27.37 -11.10 15.12
N GLU A 318 -26.45 -10.19 15.45
CA GLU A 318 -26.66 -8.74 15.30
C GLU A 318 -26.87 -8.31 13.83
N MET A 319 -26.14 -8.89 12.87
CA MET A 319 -26.35 -8.59 11.44
C MET A 319 -27.70 -9.11 10.93
N LYS A 320 -28.15 -10.28 11.41
CA LYS A 320 -29.49 -10.81 11.09
C LYS A 320 -30.58 -9.94 11.70
N ASP A 321 -30.41 -9.51 12.95
CA ASP A 321 -31.37 -8.64 13.64
C ASP A 321 -31.45 -7.25 12.99
N MET A 322 -30.31 -6.66 12.58
CA MET A 322 -30.32 -5.40 11.82
C MET A 322 -30.97 -5.52 10.44
N ARG A 323 -30.78 -6.64 9.73
CA ARG A 323 -31.46 -6.88 8.44
C ARG A 323 -32.96 -7.02 8.63
N LYS A 324 -33.38 -7.76 9.66
CA LYS A 324 -34.78 -7.95 10.00
C LYS A 324 -35.46 -6.62 10.38
N ASN A 325 -34.81 -5.81 11.22
CA ASN A 325 -35.32 -4.47 11.59
C ASN A 325 -35.40 -3.52 10.37
N LYS A 326 -34.49 -3.65 9.41
CA LYS A 326 -34.51 -2.85 8.19
C LYS A 326 -35.66 -3.28 7.26
N GLU A 327 -35.88 -4.58 7.12
CA GLU A 327 -37.01 -5.12 6.35
C GLU A 327 -38.37 -4.76 6.98
N GLU A 328 -38.48 -4.86 8.31
CA GLU A 328 -39.67 -4.45 9.07
C GLU A 328 -39.92 -2.94 8.97
N GLY A 329 -38.90 -2.10 9.12
CA GLY A 329 -39.05 -0.64 8.97
C GLY A 329 -39.44 -0.21 7.55
N THR A 330 -38.94 -0.90 6.53
CA THR A 330 -39.32 -0.62 5.12
C THR A 330 -40.75 -1.07 4.80
N ALA A 331 -41.22 -2.14 5.46
CA ALA A 331 -42.60 -2.61 5.35
C ALA A 331 -43.58 -1.66 6.06
N ASP A 332 -43.21 -1.14 7.23
CA ASP A 332 -44.01 -0.18 7.99
C ASP A 332 -44.12 1.18 7.29
N GLU A 333 -43.03 1.69 6.69
CA GLU A 333 -43.07 2.91 5.86
C GLU A 333 -44.00 2.76 4.66
N LYS A 334 -43.95 1.62 3.96
CA LYS A 334 -44.87 1.35 2.84
C LYS A 334 -46.32 1.22 3.31
N GLY A 335 -46.56 0.58 4.45
CA GLY A 335 -47.88 0.50 5.06
C GLY A 335 -48.44 1.86 5.47
N ALA A 336 -47.61 2.74 6.03
CA ALA A 336 -47.99 4.10 6.40
C ALA A 336 -48.30 4.99 5.18
N MET A 337 -47.53 4.88 4.10
CA MET A 337 -47.82 5.60 2.85
C MET A 337 -49.14 5.17 2.22
N LEU A 338 -49.44 3.86 2.22
CA LEU A 338 -50.71 3.34 1.70
C LEU A 338 -51.93 3.82 2.52
N ARG A 339 -51.83 3.82 3.85
CA ARG A 339 -52.90 4.34 4.73
C ARG A 339 -53.09 5.85 4.60
N SER A 340 -52.01 6.60 4.34
CA SER A 340 -52.07 8.04 4.06
C SER A 340 -52.73 8.33 2.71
N ALA A 341 -52.45 7.52 1.69
CA ALA A 341 -53.10 7.60 0.39
C ALA A 341 -54.61 7.28 0.46
N GLU A 342 -55.01 6.26 1.25
CA GLU A 342 -56.43 5.95 1.47
C GLU A 342 -57.18 7.07 2.22
N LYS A 343 -56.56 7.67 3.24
CA LYS A 343 -57.16 8.82 3.96
C LYS A 343 -57.35 10.05 3.07
N ASN A 344 -56.40 10.31 2.17
CA ASN A 344 -56.48 11.45 1.25
C ASN A 344 -57.42 11.19 0.06
N GLY A 345 -57.68 9.92 -0.28
CA GLY A 345 -58.69 9.55 -1.28
C GLY A 345 -60.13 9.66 -0.76
N ALA A 346 -60.36 9.41 0.53
CA ALA A 346 -61.68 9.47 1.16
C ALA A 346 -62.18 10.89 1.47
N THR A 347 -61.37 11.93 1.24
CA THR A 347 -61.72 13.34 1.44
C THR A 347 -62.03 14.09 0.14
N ALA A 348 -62.01 13.40 -1.01
CA ALA A 348 -62.21 13.97 -2.35
C ALA A 348 -63.57 13.61 -2.99
N THR A 349 -64.52 13.08 -2.22
CA THR A 349 -65.93 12.86 -2.60
C THR A 349 -66.82 13.62 -1.64
#